data_AF-A0A943FU01-F1
#
_entry.id   AF-A0A943FU01-F1
#
_cell.length_a   1.000
_cell.length_b   1.000
_cell.length_c   1.000
_cell.angle_alpha   90.00
_cell.angle_beta   90.00
_cell.angle_gamma   90.00
#
_symmetry.space_group_name_H-M   'P 1'
#
loop_
_entity.id
_entity.type
_entity.pdbx_description
1 polymer ?
#
loop_
_entity_poly.entity_id
_entity_poly.type
_entity_poly.pdbx_seq_one_letter_code
_entity_poly.pdbx_strand_id
1 'polypeptide(L)'
;MSIISFQSGDKTALTKDFARSEFQCPCGCGEQKVDLELAEKLQIIRDKVGQPIKITSGYRCIVHNASKTVGGSPNSKHRFGMAADWRLKDRGLNPVALGILAVEAGFGGVGIYWYGNYAFVHADTRNAKATWLCDAKLHYPSTTYLKFILPTIRRGCTGDANRAATKMLQRLLGLTPDGIFGEKTENALLKAQEKHKLAVDGICGPASWRAISGANKYL
;
A
#
# COMPACT_ATOMS: atom_id res chain seq x y z
N MET A 1 27.05 -18.08 13.89
CA MET A 1 26.32 -18.02 12.61
C MET A 1 25.45 -19.26 12.50
N SER A 2 24.14 -19.14 12.65
CA SER A 2 23.21 -20.23 12.32
C SER A 2 23.01 -20.25 10.81
N ILE A 3 23.36 -21.35 10.15
CA ILE A 3 22.97 -21.58 8.75
C ILE A 3 21.44 -21.67 8.75
N ILE A 4 20.77 -20.62 8.26
CA ILE A 4 19.32 -20.66 8.04
C ILE A 4 19.11 -21.49 6.77
N SER A 5 18.84 -22.78 6.96
CA SER A 5 18.45 -23.69 5.89
C SER A 5 17.08 -23.27 5.35
N PHE A 6 16.99 -22.90 4.07
CA PHE A 6 15.72 -22.60 3.43
C PHE A 6 15.03 -23.90 3.03
N GLN A 7 13.94 -24.25 3.72
CA GLN A 7 13.07 -25.35 3.32
C GLN A 7 11.86 -24.80 2.57
N SER A 8 11.61 -25.35 1.38
CA SER A 8 10.41 -25.04 0.61
C SER A 8 9.18 -25.47 1.40
N GLY A 9 8.18 -24.59 1.49
CA GLY A 9 6.93 -24.88 2.20
C GLY A 9 7.04 -24.94 3.73
N ASP A 10 8.10 -24.39 4.32
CA ASP A 10 8.22 -24.24 5.77
C ASP A 10 7.11 -23.31 6.33
N LYS A 11 6.31 -23.87 7.23
CA LYS A 11 5.12 -23.24 7.82
C LYS A 11 5.37 -22.69 9.22
N THR A 12 6.62 -22.51 9.61
CA THR A 12 6.96 -21.92 10.91
C THR A 12 6.21 -20.61 11.11
N ALA A 13 5.48 -20.52 12.22
CA ALA A 13 4.76 -19.32 12.60
C ALA A 13 5.76 -18.19 12.89
N LEU A 14 5.49 -17.01 12.34
CA LEU A 14 6.25 -15.78 12.61
C LEU A 14 5.55 -14.94 13.69
N THR A 15 4.22 -14.90 13.61
CA THR A 15 3.33 -14.21 14.54
C THR A 15 2.06 -15.05 14.70
N LYS A 16 1.04 -14.57 15.43
CA LYS A 16 -0.20 -15.33 15.65
C LYS A 16 -0.93 -15.68 14.35
N ASP A 17 -0.80 -14.84 13.32
CA ASP A 17 -1.61 -14.94 12.10
C ASP A 17 -0.79 -15.07 10.81
N PHE A 18 0.53 -15.02 10.91
CA PHE A 18 1.43 -15.12 9.76
C PHE A 18 2.46 -16.24 9.91
N ALA A 19 2.66 -17.01 8.85
CA ALA A 19 3.69 -18.03 8.74
C ALA A 19 4.69 -17.73 7.61
N ARG A 20 5.90 -18.29 7.71
CA ARG A 20 6.98 -18.12 6.71
C ARG A 20 6.54 -18.41 5.28
N SER A 21 5.77 -19.48 5.09
CA SER A 21 5.25 -19.91 3.78
C SER A 21 4.46 -18.84 3.03
N GLU A 22 3.83 -17.89 3.73
CA GLU A 22 3.05 -16.81 3.09
C GLU A 22 3.95 -15.78 2.39
N PHE A 23 5.22 -15.72 2.77
CA PHE A 23 6.23 -14.82 2.20
C PHE A 23 7.14 -15.54 1.20
N GLN A 24 6.85 -16.78 0.82
CA GLN A 24 7.65 -17.52 -0.16
C GLN A 24 7.69 -16.82 -1.53
N CYS A 25 8.81 -16.97 -2.25
CA CYS A 25 8.90 -16.51 -3.63
C CYS A 25 7.84 -17.18 -4.51
N PRO A 26 6.99 -16.40 -5.21
CA PRO A 26 5.87 -16.96 -5.96
C PRO A 26 6.30 -17.61 -7.28
N CYS A 27 7.58 -17.57 -7.66
CA CYS A 27 8.06 -18.20 -8.89
C CYS A 27 8.20 -19.73 -8.79
N GLY A 28 7.90 -20.33 -7.63
CA GLY A 28 7.99 -21.76 -7.42
C GLY A 28 9.39 -22.29 -7.06
N CYS A 29 10.39 -21.42 -6.85
CA CYS A 29 11.74 -21.87 -6.47
C CYS A 29 11.86 -22.38 -5.03
N GLY A 30 10.80 -22.24 -4.22
CA GLY A 30 10.80 -22.67 -2.81
C GLY A 30 11.56 -21.74 -1.86
N GLU A 31 12.29 -20.75 -2.36
CA GLU A 31 13.03 -19.82 -1.49
C GLU A 31 12.08 -18.91 -0.70
N GLN A 32 12.43 -18.70 0.58
CA GLN A 32 11.68 -17.88 1.51
C GLN A 32 12.63 -17.07 2.40
N LYS A 33 12.49 -15.75 2.44
CA LYS A 33 13.17 -14.88 3.41
C LYS A 33 12.16 -13.88 3.92
N VAL A 34 12.16 -13.67 5.23
CA VAL A 34 11.23 -12.75 5.87
C VAL A 34 11.90 -12.17 7.11
N ASP A 35 11.85 -10.85 7.18
CA ASP A 35 12.20 -10.07 8.37
C ASP A 35 11.06 -10.22 9.40
N LEU A 36 11.41 -10.48 10.66
CA LEU A 36 10.41 -10.65 11.71
C LEU A 36 9.65 -9.33 11.95
N GLU A 37 10.33 -8.18 11.88
CA GLU A 37 9.71 -6.86 12.04
C GLU A 37 8.61 -6.61 11.00
N LEU A 38 8.79 -7.11 9.77
CA LEU A 38 7.78 -7.01 8.71
C LEU A 38 6.50 -7.76 9.11
N ALA A 39 6.64 -9.00 9.60
CA ALA A 39 5.51 -9.81 10.01
C ALA A 39 4.81 -9.22 11.25
N GLU A 40 5.55 -8.70 12.22
CA GLU A 40 5.02 -8.05 13.42
C GLU A 40 4.23 -6.78 13.07
N LYS A 41 4.73 -5.92 12.19
CA LYS A 41 3.99 -4.72 11.76
C LYS A 41 2.73 -5.06 10.97
N LEU A 42 2.77 -6.10 10.13
CA LEU A 42 1.57 -6.60 9.47
C LEU A 42 0.56 -7.19 10.46
N GLN A 43 1.04 -7.83 11.54
CA GLN A 43 0.19 -8.33 12.62
C GLN A 43 -0.54 -7.20 13.34
N ILE A 44 0.15 -6.09 13.65
CA ILE A 44 -0.47 -4.90 14.26
C ILE A 44 -1.63 -4.40 13.39
N ILE A 45 -1.44 -4.33 12.07
CA ILE A 45 -2.50 -3.89 11.15
C ILE A 45 -3.65 -4.90 11.12
N ARG A 46 -3.34 -6.21 11.02
CA ARG A 46 -4.36 -7.27 11.02
C ARG A 46 -5.22 -7.21 12.28
N ASP A 47 -4.62 -6.95 13.43
CA ASP A 47 -5.30 -6.87 14.72
C ASP A 47 -6.23 -5.65 14.80
N LYS A 48 -5.77 -4.50 14.32
CA LYS A 48 -6.58 -3.28 14.24
C LYS A 48 -7.77 -3.44 13.30
N VAL A 49 -7.56 -4.05 12.14
CA VAL A 49 -8.60 -4.20 11.11
C VAL A 49 -9.55 -5.35 11.43
N GLY A 50 -9.08 -6.37 12.16
CA GLY A 50 -9.87 -7.55 12.52
C GLY A 50 -10.20 -8.46 11.32
N GLN A 51 -9.46 -8.35 10.22
CA GLN A 51 -9.70 -9.12 8.99
C GLN A 51 -8.44 -9.80 8.47
N PRO A 52 -8.54 -11.00 7.85
CA PRO A 52 -7.39 -11.69 7.29
C PRO A 52 -6.66 -10.88 6.20
N ILE A 53 -5.35 -10.73 6.36
CA ILE A 53 -4.46 -10.16 5.34
C ILE A 53 -3.96 -11.28 4.42
N LYS A 54 -3.91 -11.00 3.12
CA LYS A 54 -3.26 -11.83 2.10
C LYS A 54 -1.94 -11.19 1.68
N ILE A 55 -0.84 -11.92 1.86
CA ILE A 55 0.42 -11.62 1.20
C ILE A 55 0.30 -12.04 -0.27
N THR A 56 0.44 -11.08 -1.17
CA THR A 56 0.38 -11.31 -2.62
C THR A 56 1.77 -11.48 -3.23
N SER A 57 2.78 -10.88 -2.60
CA SER A 57 4.19 -11.10 -2.93
C SER A 57 5.05 -10.79 -1.69
N GLY A 58 5.75 -11.80 -1.16
CA GLY A 58 6.72 -11.64 -0.07
C GLY A 58 8.15 -11.56 -0.63
N TYR A 59 8.98 -12.54 -0.28
CA TYR A 59 10.32 -12.69 -0.85
C TYR A 59 10.30 -12.78 -2.37
N ARG A 60 11.34 -12.27 -3.03
CA ARG A 60 11.59 -12.51 -4.45
C ARG A 60 13.04 -12.92 -4.66
N CYS A 61 13.26 -14.10 -5.23
CA CYS A 61 14.59 -14.51 -5.67
C CYS A 61 15.09 -13.60 -6.80
N ILE A 62 16.39 -13.65 -7.10
CA ILE A 62 17.04 -12.76 -8.08
C ILE A 62 16.34 -12.85 -9.45
N VAL A 63 16.09 -14.08 -9.92
CA VAL A 63 15.48 -14.37 -11.22
C VAL A 63 14.05 -13.83 -11.28
N HIS A 64 13.24 -14.09 -10.27
CA HIS A 64 11.86 -13.64 -10.25
C HIS A 64 11.75 -12.12 -10.16
N ASN A 65 12.57 -11.48 -9.31
CA ASN A 65 12.59 -10.03 -9.18
C ASN A 65 12.95 -9.34 -10.51
N ALA A 66 13.93 -9.87 -11.24
CA ALA A 66 14.39 -9.32 -12.53
C ALA A 66 13.50 -9.71 -13.73
N SER A 67 12.51 -10.59 -13.55
CA SER A 67 11.66 -11.07 -14.64
C SER A 67 10.90 -9.92 -15.32
N LYS A 68 10.57 -10.07 -16.61
CA LYS A 68 9.83 -9.04 -17.39
C LYS A 68 8.47 -8.68 -16.81
N THR A 69 7.86 -9.59 -16.04
CA THR A 69 6.56 -9.37 -15.41
C THR A 69 6.69 -8.48 -14.17
N VAL A 70 7.75 -8.67 -13.38
CA VAL A 70 7.99 -7.91 -12.14
C VAL A 70 8.77 -6.62 -12.42
N GLY A 71 9.86 -6.70 -13.20
CA GLY A 71 10.73 -5.56 -13.50
C GLY A 71 11.32 -4.89 -12.25
N GLY A 72 11.59 -5.67 -11.20
CA GLY A 72 11.97 -5.16 -9.90
C GLY A 72 13.39 -4.60 -9.87
N SER A 73 13.59 -3.52 -9.10
CA SER A 73 14.92 -2.96 -8.86
C SER A 73 15.87 -3.99 -8.25
N PRO A 74 17.17 -3.98 -8.60
CA PRO A 74 18.19 -4.76 -7.90
C PRO A 74 18.23 -4.48 -6.39
N ASN A 75 17.88 -3.27 -5.95
CA ASN A 75 17.86 -2.90 -4.53
C ASN A 75 16.48 -3.09 -3.88
N SER A 76 15.58 -3.83 -4.53
CA SER A 76 14.23 -4.14 -4.02
C SER A 76 14.30 -4.85 -2.67
N LYS A 77 13.50 -4.36 -1.72
CA LYS A 77 13.42 -4.93 -0.36
C LYS A 77 12.79 -6.33 -0.31
N HIS A 78 12.04 -6.71 -1.36
CA HIS A 78 11.60 -8.09 -1.53
C HIS A 78 12.77 -9.08 -1.66
N ARG A 79 13.92 -8.67 -2.24
CA ARG A 79 15.10 -9.53 -2.37
C ARG A 79 15.82 -9.80 -1.05
N PHE A 80 15.48 -9.05 -0.01
CA PHE A 80 16.08 -9.16 1.32
C PHE A 80 15.09 -9.73 2.34
N GLY A 81 13.86 -10.08 1.93
CA GLY A 81 12.80 -10.53 2.84
C GLY A 81 12.21 -9.41 3.69
N MET A 82 12.52 -8.16 3.37
CA MET A 82 12.13 -6.98 4.16
C MET A 82 10.87 -6.30 3.63
N ALA A 83 10.22 -6.85 2.59
CA ALA A 83 9.04 -6.24 1.99
C ALA A 83 7.94 -7.25 1.70
N ALA A 84 6.71 -6.75 1.70
CA ALA A 84 5.54 -7.47 1.24
C ALA A 84 4.61 -6.56 0.44
N ASP A 85 4.01 -7.14 -0.60
CA ASP A 85 2.84 -6.60 -1.28
C ASP A 85 1.61 -7.34 -0.72
N TRP A 86 0.66 -6.61 -0.16
CA TRP A 86 -0.41 -7.19 0.65
C TRP A 86 -1.73 -6.42 0.52
N ARG A 87 -2.81 -7.09 0.88
CA ARG A 87 -4.17 -6.53 0.95
C ARG A 87 -5.04 -7.37 1.87
N LEU A 88 -6.25 -6.91 2.19
CA LEU A 88 -7.24 -7.78 2.84
C LEU A 88 -7.68 -8.90 1.88
N LYS A 89 -7.90 -10.10 2.43
CA LYS A 89 -8.23 -11.30 1.65
C LYS A 89 -9.54 -11.13 0.87
N ASP A 90 -10.54 -10.50 1.48
CA ASP A 90 -11.86 -10.21 0.92
C ASP A 90 -11.89 -8.92 0.08
N ARG A 91 -10.81 -8.12 0.11
CA ARG A 91 -10.71 -6.78 -0.50
C ARG A 91 -11.73 -5.77 0.07
N GLY A 92 -12.19 -5.97 1.31
CA GLY A 92 -13.18 -5.13 1.99
C GLY A 92 -12.70 -3.72 2.33
N LEU A 93 -11.38 -3.49 2.31
CA LEU A 93 -10.76 -2.18 2.53
C LEU A 93 -9.85 -1.80 1.36
N ASN A 94 -10.00 -0.56 0.88
CA ASN A 94 -9.28 -0.03 -0.26
C ASN A 94 -7.79 0.22 0.07
N PRO A 95 -6.90 0.25 -0.94
CA PRO A 95 -5.46 0.39 -0.70
C PRO A 95 -5.06 1.78 -0.15
N VAL A 96 -5.88 2.82 -0.30
CA VAL A 96 -5.61 4.13 0.31
C VAL A 96 -5.67 4.01 1.83
N ALA A 97 -6.72 3.41 2.37
CA ALA A 97 -6.84 3.19 3.81
C ALA A 97 -5.73 2.27 4.34
N LEU A 98 -5.43 1.18 3.63
CA LEU A 98 -4.35 0.26 4.02
C LEU A 98 -2.97 0.95 4.01
N GLY A 99 -2.71 1.84 3.04
CA GLY A 99 -1.45 2.59 2.97
C GLY A 99 -1.29 3.59 4.12
N ILE A 100 -2.39 4.25 4.52
CA ILE A 100 -2.41 5.09 5.72
C ILE A 100 -2.07 4.26 6.96
N LEU A 101 -2.72 3.10 7.14
CA LEU A 101 -2.45 2.20 8.26
C LEU A 101 -1.01 1.66 8.24
N ALA A 102 -0.42 1.45 7.06
CA ALA A 102 0.98 1.03 6.94
C ALA A 102 1.95 2.10 7.45
N VAL A 103 1.73 3.38 7.12
CA VAL A 103 2.56 4.48 7.62
C VAL A 103 2.41 4.62 9.13
N GLU A 104 1.19 4.50 9.65
CA GLU A 104 0.89 4.59 11.08
C GLU A 104 1.46 3.39 11.86
N ALA A 105 1.60 2.22 11.23
CA ALA A 105 2.33 1.07 11.77
C ALA A 105 3.86 1.21 11.71
N GLY A 106 4.37 2.33 11.19
CA GLY A 106 5.80 2.66 11.19
C GLY A 106 6.62 1.95 10.11
N PHE A 107 6.01 1.52 8.99
CA PHE A 107 6.78 1.06 7.85
C PHE A 107 7.63 2.19 7.25
N GLY A 108 8.88 1.86 6.88
CA GLY A 108 9.78 2.84 6.27
C GLY A 108 9.48 3.07 4.79
N GLY A 109 9.19 2.01 4.05
CA GLY A 109 8.72 2.09 2.67
C GLY A 109 7.23 1.77 2.57
N VAL A 110 6.43 2.65 1.95
CA VAL A 110 4.99 2.40 1.71
C VAL A 110 4.57 2.87 0.31
N GLY A 111 4.04 1.94 -0.50
CA GLY A 111 3.50 2.23 -1.82
C GLY A 111 2.02 1.88 -1.93
N ILE A 112 1.19 2.80 -2.46
CA ILE A 112 -0.24 2.55 -2.67
C ILE A 112 -0.49 2.22 -4.14
N TYR A 113 -0.93 1.00 -4.45
CA TYR A 113 -1.15 0.52 -5.82
C TYR A 113 -2.65 0.41 -6.11
N TRP A 114 -3.15 1.21 -7.06
CA TRP A 114 -4.56 1.18 -7.44
C TRP A 114 -4.84 1.50 -8.91
N TYR A 115 -4.76 0.48 -9.77
CA TYR A 115 -5.02 0.57 -11.20
C TYR A 115 -5.38 -0.79 -11.80
N GLY A 116 -6.24 -0.81 -12.83
CA GLY A 116 -6.74 -2.06 -13.41
C GLY A 116 -7.25 -3.01 -12.32
N ASN A 117 -6.71 -4.23 -12.27
CA ASN A 117 -7.03 -5.24 -11.25
C ASN A 117 -6.11 -5.21 -10.01
N TYR A 118 -5.15 -4.28 -9.97
CA TYR A 118 -4.23 -4.08 -8.87
C TYR A 118 -4.84 -3.12 -7.84
N ALA A 119 -5.04 -3.63 -6.63
CA ALA A 119 -5.51 -2.90 -5.46
C ALA A 119 -4.84 -3.54 -4.24
N PHE A 120 -3.67 -3.04 -3.87
CA PHE A 120 -2.83 -3.56 -2.78
C PHE A 120 -1.86 -2.48 -2.28
N VAL A 121 -1.15 -2.79 -1.20
CA VAL A 121 -0.13 -1.93 -0.61
C VAL A 121 1.21 -2.66 -0.62
N HIS A 122 2.25 -1.95 -1.02
CA HIS A 122 3.64 -2.34 -0.75
C HIS A 122 4.05 -1.79 0.61
N ALA A 123 4.67 -2.60 1.46
CA ALA A 123 5.24 -2.16 2.72
C ALA A 123 6.61 -2.82 2.95
N ASP A 124 7.59 -2.05 3.44
CA ASP A 124 8.91 -2.57 3.77
C ASP A 124 9.58 -1.90 4.99
N THR A 125 10.49 -2.63 5.64
CA THR A 125 11.14 -2.28 6.91
C THR A 125 12.44 -1.48 6.76
N ARG A 126 12.68 -0.82 5.61
CA ARG A 126 13.86 0.05 5.48
C ARG A 126 13.88 1.16 6.55
N ASN A 127 15.06 1.64 6.92
CA ASN A 127 15.18 2.73 7.90
C ASN A 127 14.72 4.10 7.37
N ALA A 128 14.97 4.38 6.08
CA ALA A 128 14.66 5.67 5.48
C ALA A 128 13.21 5.72 4.97
N LYS A 129 12.50 6.82 5.25
CA LYS A 129 11.15 7.01 4.72
C LYS A 129 11.16 7.06 3.19
N ALA A 130 10.28 6.28 2.57
CA ALA A 130 10.04 6.31 1.13
C ALA A 130 8.56 5.99 0.87
N THR A 131 7.82 6.92 0.28
CA THR A 131 6.41 6.70 -0.08
C THR A 131 6.13 7.07 -1.51
N TRP A 132 5.21 6.33 -2.15
CA TRP A 132 4.80 6.57 -3.53
C TRP A 132 3.38 6.10 -3.80
N LEU A 133 2.81 6.61 -4.88
CA LEU A 133 1.55 6.14 -5.43
C LEU A 133 1.83 5.36 -6.71
N CYS A 134 0.91 4.48 -7.10
CA CYS A 134 0.99 3.73 -8.34
C CYS A 134 -0.41 3.61 -8.96
N ASP A 135 -0.66 4.39 -10.00
CA ASP A 135 -1.91 4.49 -10.75
C ASP A 135 -1.81 3.92 -12.18
N ALA A 136 -0.64 3.42 -12.56
CA ALA A 136 -0.40 2.67 -13.79
C ALA A 136 0.82 1.76 -13.65
N LYS A 137 0.95 0.78 -14.55
CA LYS A 137 2.11 -0.12 -14.56
C LYS A 137 3.40 0.69 -14.72
N LEU A 138 4.37 0.46 -13.81
CA LEU A 138 5.68 1.13 -13.79
C LEU A 138 5.62 2.66 -13.59
N HIS A 139 4.52 3.20 -13.07
CA HIS A 139 4.38 4.62 -12.76
C HIS A 139 4.33 4.83 -11.24
N TYR A 140 5.36 5.50 -10.70
CA TYR A 140 5.60 5.57 -9.25
C TYR A 140 5.88 6.99 -8.75
N PRO A 141 4.94 7.94 -8.86
CA PRO A 141 5.16 9.28 -8.34
C PRO A 141 5.45 9.26 -6.83
N SER A 142 6.60 9.82 -6.46
CA SER A 142 7.07 9.91 -5.08
C SER A 142 6.22 10.89 -4.28
N THR A 143 5.89 10.49 -3.05
CA THR A 143 5.22 11.31 -2.04
C THR A 143 6.05 11.46 -0.75
N THR A 144 7.28 10.96 -0.75
CA THR A 144 8.17 10.89 0.44
C THR A 144 8.36 12.23 1.16
N TYR A 145 8.32 13.34 0.43
CA TYR A 145 8.53 14.70 0.95
C TYR A 145 7.30 15.29 1.63
N LEU A 146 6.17 14.59 1.60
CA LEU A 146 4.93 15.05 2.19
C LEU A 146 4.89 14.69 3.67
N LYS A 147 4.28 15.56 4.48
CA LYS A 147 4.01 15.27 5.90
C LYS A 147 3.04 14.08 6.08
N PHE A 148 2.26 13.78 5.05
CA PHE A 148 1.28 12.69 5.00
C PHE A 148 1.44 11.94 3.67
N ILE A 149 1.20 10.63 3.65
CA ILE A 149 1.49 9.76 2.49
C ILE A 149 0.84 10.22 1.17
N LEU A 150 -0.30 10.91 1.25
CA LEU A 150 -0.99 11.47 0.10
C LEU A 150 -0.89 13.01 0.09
N PRO A 151 -0.80 13.63 -1.10
CA PRO A 151 -0.80 15.08 -1.22
C PRO A 151 -2.14 15.67 -0.80
N THR A 152 -2.08 16.95 -0.39
CA THR A 152 -3.28 17.77 -0.30
C THR A 152 -3.62 18.23 -1.72
N ILE A 153 -4.78 17.79 -2.23
CA ILE A 153 -5.22 18.08 -3.60
C ILE A 153 -6.52 18.87 -3.59
N ARG A 154 -6.69 19.74 -4.59
CA ARG A 154 -7.85 20.61 -4.78
C ARG A 154 -8.00 20.92 -6.26
N ARG A 155 -9.12 21.53 -6.65
CA ARG A 155 -9.38 21.86 -8.05
C ARG A 155 -8.22 22.63 -8.69
N GLY A 156 -7.84 22.21 -9.89
CA GLY A 156 -6.74 22.80 -10.66
C GLY A 156 -5.33 22.36 -10.23
N CYS A 157 -5.18 21.47 -9.24
CA CYS A 157 -3.86 20.94 -8.89
C CYS A 157 -3.24 20.17 -10.07
N THR A 158 -1.96 20.43 -10.32
CA THR A 158 -1.17 19.76 -11.36
C THR A 158 -0.01 18.99 -10.72
N GLY A 159 0.79 18.30 -11.52
CA GLY A 159 1.92 17.50 -11.05
C GLY A 159 1.59 16.03 -10.88
N ASP A 160 2.60 15.19 -11.02
CA ASP A 160 2.43 13.76 -11.24
C ASP A 160 1.79 13.04 -10.04
N ALA A 161 2.30 13.32 -8.83
CA ALA A 161 1.72 12.79 -7.58
C ALA A 161 0.28 13.25 -7.35
N ASN A 162 -0.05 14.50 -7.70
CA ASN A 162 -1.40 15.03 -7.56
C ASN A 162 -2.37 14.35 -8.54
N ARG A 163 -1.94 14.06 -9.77
CA ARG A 163 -2.75 13.32 -10.75
C ARG A 163 -3.00 11.88 -10.31
N ALA A 164 -1.97 11.18 -9.81
CA ALA A 164 -2.13 9.83 -9.27
C ALA A 164 -3.06 9.81 -8.05
N ALA A 165 -2.88 10.75 -7.11
CA ALA A 165 -3.76 10.90 -5.95
C ALA A 165 -5.21 11.24 -6.38
N THR A 166 -5.39 12.10 -7.38
CA THR A 166 -6.72 12.44 -7.91
C THR A 166 -7.43 11.21 -8.44
N LYS A 167 -6.75 10.32 -9.17
CA LYS A 167 -7.35 9.05 -9.60
C LYS A 167 -7.79 8.18 -8.42
N MET A 168 -7.00 8.12 -7.35
CA MET A 168 -7.38 7.38 -6.14
C MET A 168 -8.60 8.00 -5.46
N LEU A 169 -8.66 9.33 -5.35
CA LEU A 169 -9.85 10.04 -4.82
C LEU A 169 -11.08 9.76 -5.68
N GLN A 170 -10.96 9.86 -7.00
CA GLN A 170 -12.06 9.59 -7.92
C GLN A 170 -12.60 8.17 -7.74
N ARG A 171 -11.73 7.17 -7.58
CA ARG A 171 -12.15 5.79 -7.27
C ARG A 171 -12.92 5.69 -5.94
N LEU A 172 -12.44 6.37 -4.90
CA LEU A 172 -13.12 6.40 -3.60
C LEU A 172 -14.50 7.07 -3.68
N LEU A 173 -14.65 8.07 -4.53
CA LEU A 173 -15.89 8.81 -4.75
C LEU A 173 -16.82 8.13 -5.78
N GLY A 174 -16.45 6.97 -6.33
CA GLY A 174 -17.23 6.27 -7.35
C GLY A 174 -17.23 6.95 -8.73
N LEU A 175 -16.24 7.79 -9.01
CA LEU A 175 -16.05 8.48 -10.29
C LEU A 175 -15.10 7.70 -11.21
N THR A 176 -15.22 7.95 -12.52
CA THR A 176 -14.23 7.51 -13.50
C THR A 176 -12.88 8.23 -13.25
N PRO A 177 -11.77 7.50 -13.06
CA PRO A 177 -10.50 8.10 -12.66
C PRO A 177 -9.69 8.62 -13.85
N ASP A 178 -9.93 9.87 -14.26
CA ASP A 178 -9.15 10.58 -15.29
C ASP A 178 -7.89 11.29 -14.76
N GLY A 179 -7.78 11.45 -13.43
CA GLY A 179 -6.68 12.14 -12.76
C GLY A 179 -6.73 13.66 -12.88
N ILE A 180 -7.85 14.23 -13.32
CA ILE A 180 -8.11 15.67 -13.39
C ILE A 180 -9.00 16.06 -12.21
N PHE A 181 -8.47 16.93 -11.35
CA PHE A 181 -9.25 17.51 -10.27
C PHE A 181 -10.04 18.71 -10.83
N GLY A 182 -11.10 18.41 -11.57
CA GLY A 182 -12.05 19.39 -12.11
C GLY A 182 -13.30 19.54 -11.24
N GLU A 183 -14.28 20.28 -11.75
CA GLU A 183 -15.55 20.58 -11.08
C GLU A 183 -16.30 19.32 -10.62
N LYS A 184 -16.34 18.25 -11.44
CA LYS A 184 -17.00 16.98 -11.08
C LYS A 184 -16.37 16.34 -9.83
N THR A 185 -15.04 16.34 -9.74
CA THR A 185 -14.30 15.78 -8.60
C THR A 185 -14.50 16.65 -7.36
N GLU A 186 -14.44 17.97 -7.51
CA GLU A 186 -14.70 18.93 -6.43
C GLU A 186 -16.11 18.78 -5.84
N ASN A 187 -17.14 18.75 -6.69
CA ASN A 187 -18.53 18.59 -6.26
C ASN A 187 -18.76 17.25 -5.53
N ALA A 188 -18.13 16.17 -5.99
CA ALA A 188 -18.22 14.87 -5.31
C ALA A 188 -17.48 14.89 -3.95
N LEU A 189 -16.32 15.56 -3.88
CA LEU A 189 -15.59 15.73 -2.64
C LEU A 189 -16.40 16.53 -1.62
N LEU A 190 -16.99 17.66 -2.01
CA LEU A 190 -17.81 18.49 -1.11
C LEU A 190 -18.94 17.67 -0.48
N LYS A 191 -19.66 16.88 -1.28
CA LYS A 191 -20.71 15.96 -0.79
C LYS A 191 -20.16 14.90 0.17
N ALA A 192 -18.99 14.35 -0.12
CA ALA A 192 -18.34 13.40 0.76
C ALA A 192 -17.90 14.05 2.08
N GLN A 193 -17.34 15.26 2.04
CA GLN A 193 -16.97 16.03 3.22
C GLN A 193 -18.18 16.29 4.12
N GLU A 194 -19.30 16.72 3.55
CA GLU A 194 -20.56 16.90 4.27
C GLU A 194 -21.04 15.59 4.92
N LYS A 195 -21.11 14.50 4.13
CA LYS A 195 -21.49 13.16 4.63
C LYS A 195 -20.60 12.69 5.79
N HIS A 196 -19.31 12.99 5.74
CA HIS A 196 -18.33 12.62 6.75
C HIS A 196 -18.17 13.66 7.87
N LYS A 197 -19.00 14.72 7.88
CA LYS A 197 -18.95 15.81 8.88
C LYS A 197 -17.59 16.49 8.97
N LEU A 198 -16.94 16.68 7.83
CA LEU A 198 -15.69 17.42 7.67
C LEU A 198 -15.95 18.88 7.30
N ALA A 199 -14.92 19.72 7.30
CA ALA A 199 -14.97 21.01 6.62
C ALA A 199 -15.29 20.80 5.13
N VAL A 200 -16.31 21.50 4.62
CA VAL A 200 -16.81 21.40 3.25
C VAL A 200 -16.12 22.45 2.39
N ASP A 201 -14.82 22.28 2.19
CA ASP A 201 -13.93 23.27 1.58
C ASP A 201 -13.41 22.89 0.17
N GLY A 202 -13.74 21.68 -0.31
CA GLY A 202 -13.29 21.19 -1.61
C GLY A 202 -11.80 20.82 -1.65
N ILE A 203 -11.15 20.73 -0.48
CA ILE A 203 -9.73 20.37 -0.33
C ILE A 203 -9.61 18.96 0.24
N CYS A 204 -9.01 18.05 -0.53
CA CYS A 204 -8.72 16.70 -0.04
C CYS A 204 -7.38 16.70 0.68
N GLY A 205 -7.41 17.08 1.97
CA GLY A 205 -6.28 16.97 2.90
C GLY A 205 -6.30 15.66 3.72
N PRO A 206 -5.40 15.50 4.71
CA PRO A 206 -5.31 14.29 5.53
C PRO A 206 -6.64 13.86 6.18
N ALA A 207 -7.46 14.80 6.65
CA ALA A 207 -8.78 14.50 7.24
C ALA A 207 -9.73 13.87 6.21
N SER A 208 -9.81 14.46 5.01
CA SER A 208 -10.58 13.93 3.88
C SER A 208 -10.08 12.55 3.47
N TRP A 209 -8.77 12.36 3.31
CA TRP A 209 -8.19 11.06 2.97
C TRP A 209 -8.55 9.97 3.96
N ARG A 210 -8.40 10.23 5.27
CA ARG A 210 -8.69 9.23 6.30
C ARG A 210 -10.18 8.91 6.39
N ALA A 211 -11.05 9.92 6.28
CA ALA A 211 -12.50 9.71 6.40
C ALA A 211 -13.07 8.99 5.17
N ILE A 212 -12.76 9.48 3.97
CA ILE A 212 -13.33 8.98 2.71
C ILE A 212 -12.79 7.58 2.37
N SER A 213 -11.51 7.29 2.68
CA SER A 213 -10.97 5.94 2.54
C SER A 213 -11.49 4.96 3.61
N GLY A 214 -12.02 5.46 4.73
CA GLY A 214 -12.45 4.65 5.87
C GLY A 214 -11.33 4.27 6.84
N ALA A 215 -10.11 4.79 6.66
CA ALA A 215 -8.98 4.55 7.56
C ALA A 215 -9.26 4.97 9.02
N ASN A 216 -10.04 6.05 9.23
CA ASN A 216 -10.41 6.56 10.56
C ASN A 216 -11.04 5.51 11.49
N LYS A 217 -11.63 4.44 10.96
CA LYS A 217 -12.21 3.37 11.78
C LYS A 217 -11.15 2.55 12.54
N TYR A 218 -9.87 2.68 12.17
CA TYR A 218 -8.77 1.84 12.63
C TYR A 218 -7.55 2.66 13.11
N LEU A 219 -7.70 3.98 13.25
CA LEU A 219 -6.68 4.91 13.74
C LEU A 219 -6.91 5.28 15.20
#